data_AF-A0A0C3FBN7-F1
#
_entry.id   AF-A0A0C3FBN7-F1
#
_cell.length_a   1.000
_cell.length_b   1.000
_cell.length_c   1.000
_cell.angle_alpha   90.00
_cell.angle_beta   90.00
_cell.angle_gamma   90.00
#
_symmetry.space_group_name_H-M   'P 1'
#
loop_
_entity.id
_entity.type
_entity.pdbx_description
1 polymer ?
#
loop_
_entity_poly.entity_id
_entity_poly.type
_entity_poly.pdbx_seq_one_letter_code
_entity_poly.pdbx_strand_id
1 'polypeptide(L)'
;MEQLIAERVDTFWKGIEGGANKRGQIIVTFSEKRPKKSWFQVYMGEEDVPWEQWIVNAEMRQPKSERDRQAFNTALASTLSKSLHTMLTHTSSERGRTAVPLITNASGISPFPVKMTVKVGGVELGGG
;
A
#
# COMPACT_ATOMS: atom_id res chain seq x y z
N MET A 1 -4.92 13.17 -0.88
CA MET A 1 -4.50 11.78 -1.21
C MET A 1 -3.19 11.78 -1.98
N GLU A 2 -3.06 12.55 -3.07
CA GLU A 2 -1.80 12.63 -3.84
C GLU A 2 -0.59 13.04 -3.00
N GLN A 3 -0.75 14.04 -2.12
CA GLN A 3 0.33 14.44 -1.20
C GLN A 3 0.79 13.29 -0.29
N LEU A 4 -0.15 12.52 0.29
CA LEU A 4 0.18 11.36 1.10
C LEU A 4 0.96 10.31 0.29
N ILE A 5 0.55 10.07 -0.95
CA ILE A 5 1.27 9.15 -1.85
C ILE A 5 2.69 9.66 -2.09
N ALA A 6 2.85 10.94 -2.43
CA ALA A 6 4.15 11.55 -2.68
C ALA A 6 5.07 11.46 -1.45
N GLU A 7 4.56 11.75 -0.24
CA GLU A 7 5.30 11.65 1.01
C GLU A 7 5.78 10.21 1.30
N ARG A 8 4.93 9.21 1.04
CA ARG A 8 5.30 7.80 1.24
C ARG A 8 6.27 7.29 0.18
N VAL A 9 6.15 7.74 -1.06
CA VAL A 9 7.11 7.44 -2.13
C VAL A 9 8.47 8.08 -1.82
N ASP A 10 8.50 9.31 -1.34
CA ASP A 10 9.73 9.99 -0.90
C ASP A 10 10.37 9.26 0.30
N THR A 11 9.57 8.85 1.28
CA THR A 11 10.04 8.03 2.42
C THR A 11 10.67 6.72 1.95
N PHE A 12 10.04 6.04 1.00
CA PHE A 12 10.57 4.82 0.39
C PHE A 12 11.89 5.09 -0.34
N TRP A 13 11.97 6.15 -1.12
CA TRP A 13 13.18 6.54 -1.84
C TRP A 13 14.34 6.78 -0.88
N LYS A 14 14.14 7.62 0.15
CA LYS A 14 15.14 7.92 1.19
C LYS A 14 15.61 6.66 1.91
N GLY A 15 14.67 5.76 2.24
CA GLY A 15 14.98 4.49 2.89
C GLY A 15 15.87 3.57 2.06
N ILE A 16 15.65 3.53 0.74
CA ILE A 16 16.42 2.67 -0.18
C ILE A 16 17.74 3.31 -0.61
N GLU A 17 17.79 4.63 -0.78
CA GLU A 17 19.00 5.34 -1.18
C GLU A 17 20.09 5.23 -0.09
N GLY A 18 19.73 5.52 1.17
CA GLY A 18 20.65 5.46 2.32
C GLY A 18 20.92 4.05 2.86
N GLY A 19 20.13 3.05 2.47
CA GLY A 19 20.25 1.67 2.95
C GLY A 19 21.15 0.77 2.08
N ALA A 20 21.73 -0.26 2.70
CA ALA A 20 22.38 -1.36 1.99
C ALA A 20 21.37 -2.19 1.17
N ASN A 21 20.10 -2.22 1.61
CA ASN A 21 19.02 -2.93 0.95
C ASN A 21 18.39 -2.07 -0.16
N LYS A 22 18.55 -2.51 -1.42
CA LYS A 22 17.94 -1.85 -2.58
C LYS A 22 16.49 -2.27 -2.86
N ARG A 23 15.83 -2.86 -1.86
CA ARG A 23 14.47 -3.42 -1.94
C ARG A 23 13.65 -2.98 -0.76
N GLY A 24 12.36 -2.78 -1.00
CA GLY A 24 11.39 -2.47 0.04
C GLY A 24 9.96 -2.79 -0.39
N GLN A 25 9.04 -2.41 0.48
CA GLN A 25 7.62 -2.62 0.32
C GLN A 25 6.87 -1.34 0.63
N ILE A 26 5.85 -1.03 -0.16
CA ILE A 26 4.82 -0.06 0.17
C ILE A 26 3.55 -0.86 0.41
N ILE A 27 2.99 -0.74 1.62
CA ILE A 27 1.84 -1.51 2.08
C ILE A 27 0.67 -0.55 2.21
N VAL A 28 -0.39 -0.78 1.45
CA VAL A 28 -1.65 -0.02 1.53
C VAL A 28 -2.67 -0.89 2.24
N THR A 29 -3.22 -0.40 3.35
CA THR A 29 -4.20 -1.10 4.16
C THR A 29 -5.51 -0.33 4.12
N PHE A 30 -6.59 -1.01 3.75
CA PHE A 30 -7.96 -0.53 3.88
C PHE A 30 -8.58 -1.13 5.13
N SER A 31 -9.20 -0.28 5.94
CA SER A 31 -9.86 -0.67 7.17
C SER A 31 -11.34 -0.28 7.17
N GLU A 32 -12.11 -0.89 8.06
CA GLU A 32 -13.45 -0.44 8.43
C GLU A 32 -13.42 0.10 9.85
N LYS A 33 -14.19 1.16 10.09
CA LYS A 33 -14.39 1.68 11.44
C LYS A 33 -15.41 0.79 12.16
N ARG A 34 -14.99 0.17 13.25
CA ARG A 34 -15.87 -0.62 14.12
C ARG A 34 -15.92 -0.02 15.53
N PRO A 35 -17.07 -0.08 16.21
CA PRO A 35 -17.12 0.23 17.64
C PRO A 35 -16.28 -0.78 18.40
N LYS A 36 -15.32 -0.29 19.18
CA LYS A 36 -14.48 -1.11 20.04
C LYS A 36 -15.35 -1.72 21.14
N LYS A 37 -15.48 -3.04 21.16
CA LYS A 37 -16.19 -3.76 22.22
C LYS A 37 -15.31 -3.80 23.47
N SER A 38 -15.39 -2.78 24.31
CA SER A 38 -14.77 -2.79 25.66
C SER A 38 -15.70 -3.48 26.66
N TRP A 39 -15.18 -4.46 27.39
CA TRP A 39 -15.88 -5.18 28.48
C TRP A 39 -16.39 -4.23 29.58
N PHE A 40 -15.78 -3.04 29.71
CA PHE A 40 -16.28 -1.96 30.56
C PHE A 40 -16.91 -0.89 29.68
N GLN A 41 -18.22 -0.66 29.85
CA GLN A 41 -19.09 0.26 29.09
C GLN A 41 -18.70 1.75 29.16
N VAL A 42 -17.50 2.08 29.66
CA VAL A 42 -17.05 3.45 29.95
C VAL A 42 -16.27 4.05 28.77
N TYR A 43 -15.75 3.25 27.85
CA TYR A 43 -15.03 3.74 26.66
C TYR A 43 -15.60 3.16 25.37
N MET A 44 -16.51 3.91 24.74
CA MET A 44 -16.94 3.69 23.36
C MET A 44 -15.93 4.38 22.44
N GLY A 45 -14.87 3.66 22.06
CA GLY A 45 -13.93 4.11 21.01
C GLY A 45 -14.28 3.49 19.66
N GLU A 46 -13.91 4.14 18.57
CA GLU A 46 -13.84 3.48 17.25
C GLU A 46 -12.46 2.83 17.07
N GLU A 47 -12.41 1.68 16.41
CA GLU A 47 -11.17 1.04 15.97
C GLU A 47 -11.19 0.79 14.47
N ASP A 48 -10.02 0.91 13.84
CA ASP A 48 -9.82 0.56 12.44
C ASP A 48 -9.47 -0.92 12.33
N VAL A 49 -10.37 -1.71 11.74
CA VAL A 49 -10.15 -3.14 11.48
C VAL A 49 -9.77 -3.35 10.01
N PRO A 50 -8.55 -3.81 9.70
CA PRO A 50 -8.14 -4.09 8.33
C PRO A 50 -9.01 -5.17 7.68
N TRP A 51 -9.51 -4.91 6.48
CA TRP A 51 -10.25 -5.89 5.68
C TRP A 51 -9.55 -6.19 4.33
N GLU A 52 -8.68 -5.29 3.86
CA GLU A 52 -7.87 -5.52 2.67
C GLU A 52 -6.48 -4.90 2.80
N GLN A 53 -5.48 -5.57 2.23
CA GLN A 53 -4.10 -5.12 2.24
C GLN A 53 -3.41 -5.42 0.91
N TRP A 54 -2.78 -4.39 0.34
CA TRP A 54 -1.98 -4.47 -0.87
C TRP A 54 -0.51 -4.28 -0.54
N ILE A 55 0.32 -5.26 -0.89
CA ILE A 55 1.76 -5.22 -0.67
C ILE A 55 2.45 -5.00 -2.01
N VAL A 56 2.94 -3.79 -2.24
CA VAL A 56 3.70 -3.42 -3.43
C VAL A 56 5.19 -3.61 -3.14
N ASN A 57 5.76 -4.68 -3.66
CA ASN A 57 7.20 -4.93 -3.60
C ASN A 57 7.90 -4.10 -4.68
N ALA A 58 8.89 -3.32 -4.29
CA ALA A 58 9.64 -2.46 -5.21
C ALA A 58 11.14 -2.55 -4.94
N GLU A 59 11.93 -2.40 -5.99
CA GLU A 59 13.38 -2.40 -5.92
C GLU A 59 13.98 -1.32 -6.80
N MET A 60 15.11 -0.78 -6.35
CA MET A 60 15.90 0.17 -7.11
C MET A 60 16.94 -0.60 -7.93
N ARG A 61 16.87 -0.43 -9.26
CA ARG A 61 17.92 -0.91 -10.18
C ARG A 61 18.57 0.28 -10.86
N GLN A 62 19.88 0.24 -11.01
CA GLN A 62 20.66 1.23 -11.74
C GLN A 62 21.34 0.54 -12.95
N PRO A 63 20.73 0.61 -14.15
CA PRO A 63 21.34 0.08 -15.37
C PRO A 63 22.70 0.74 -15.64
N LYS A 64 23.71 -0.06 -16.05
CA LYS A 64 25.08 0.42 -16.28
C LYS A 64 25.44 0.60 -17.75
N SER A 65 24.59 0.10 -18.66
CA SER A 65 24.78 0.19 -20.10
C SER A 65 23.46 0.51 -20.80
N GLU A 66 23.54 0.95 -22.05
CA GLU A 66 22.35 1.22 -22.87
C GLU A 66 21.50 -0.03 -23.10
N ARG A 67 22.16 -1.17 -23.32
CA ARG A 67 21.51 -2.47 -23.49
C ARG A 67 20.74 -2.86 -22.23
N ASP A 68 21.35 -2.68 -21.05
CA ASP A 68 20.69 -2.97 -19.77
C ASP A 68 19.50 -2.03 -19.54
N ARG A 69 19.63 -0.77 -19.92
CA ARG A 69 18.56 0.23 -19.81
C ARG A 69 17.35 -0.16 -20.66
N GLN A 70 17.56 -0.59 -21.89
CA GLN A 70 16.48 -1.06 -22.77
C GLN A 70 15.77 -2.30 -22.18
N ALA A 71 16.54 -3.30 -21.76
CA ALA A 71 15.99 -4.50 -21.12
C ALA A 71 15.22 -4.18 -19.83
N PHE A 72 15.76 -3.26 -19.01
CA PHE A 72 15.10 -2.79 -17.79
C PHE A 72 13.76 -2.11 -18.09
N ASN A 73 13.71 -1.21 -19.07
CA ASN A 73 12.47 -0.50 -19.42
C ASN A 73 11.39 -1.46 -19.93
N THR A 74 11.75 -2.44 -20.77
CA THR A 74 10.80 -3.48 -21.22
C THR A 74 10.28 -4.31 -20.05
N ALA A 75 11.17 -4.72 -19.14
CA ALA A 75 10.78 -5.48 -17.95
C ALA A 75 9.89 -4.66 -17.00
N LEU A 76 10.20 -3.37 -16.81
CA LEU A 76 9.43 -2.45 -15.99
C LEU A 76 8.01 -2.27 -16.55
N ALA A 77 7.89 -2.02 -17.86
CA ALA A 77 6.59 -1.89 -18.52
C ALA A 77 5.75 -3.17 -18.36
N SER A 78 6.34 -4.34 -18.63
CA SER A 78 5.66 -5.62 -18.46
C SER A 78 5.22 -5.87 -17.02
N THR A 79 6.07 -5.54 -16.05
CA THR A 79 5.78 -5.69 -14.62
C THR A 79 4.64 -4.78 -14.20
N LEU A 80 4.66 -3.51 -14.62
CA LEU A 80 3.58 -2.57 -14.32
C LEU A 80 2.24 -3.04 -14.91
N SER A 81 2.22 -3.47 -16.18
CA SER A 81 1.00 -4.02 -16.81
C SER A 81 0.46 -5.24 -16.06
N LYS A 82 1.33 -6.17 -15.66
CA LYS A 82 0.93 -7.36 -14.88
C LYS A 82 0.40 -6.99 -13.50
N SER A 83 1.04 -6.06 -12.80
CA SER A 83 0.59 -5.58 -11.49
C SER A 83 -0.79 -4.93 -11.57
N LEU A 84 -1.00 -4.05 -12.56
CA LEU A 84 -2.31 -3.41 -12.79
C LEU A 84 -3.38 -4.44 -13.17
N HIS A 85 -3.06 -5.37 -14.06
CA HIS A 85 -3.98 -6.45 -14.42
C HIS A 85 -4.36 -7.29 -13.20
N THR A 86 -3.39 -7.64 -12.35
CA THR A 86 -3.63 -8.38 -11.10
C THR A 86 -4.59 -7.62 -10.18
N MET A 87 -4.38 -6.31 -10.00
CA MET A 87 -5.28 -5.45 -9.21
C MET A 87 -6.69 -5.48 -9.78
N LEU A 88 -6.85 -5.23 -11.09
CA LEU A 88 -8.16 -5.20 -11.76
C LEU A 88 -8.89 -6.55 -11.70
N THR A 89 -8.17 -7.65 -11.93
CA THR A 89 -8.74 -8.99 -11.84
C THR A 89 -9.19 -9.30 -10.42
N HIS A 90 -8.40 -8.93 -9.41
CA HIS A 90 -8.79 -9.17 -8.02
C HIS A 90 -10.00 -8.32 -7.61
N THR A 91 -9.99 -7.01 -7.88
CA THR A 91 -11.08 -6.11 -7.48
C THR A 91 -12.39 -6.41 -8.21
N SER A 92 -12.34 -6.90 -9.45
CA SER A 92 -13.54 -7.33 -10.20
C SER A 92 -14.03 -8.74 -9.84
N SER A 93 -13.18 -9.57 -9.22
CA SER A 93 -13.57 -10.93 -8.79
C SER A 93 -14.69 -10.90 -7.75
N GLU A 94 -15.47 -11.98 -7.68
CA GLU A 94 -16.49 -12.13 -6.64
C GLU A 94 -15.88 -12.00 -5.24
N ARG A 95 -14.76 -12.67 -4.98
CA ARG A 95 -14.03 -12.60 -3.70
C ARG A 95 -13.67 -11.16 -3.32
N GLY A 96 -13.15 -10.37 -4.27
CA GLY A 96 -12.79 -8.98 -4.04
C GLY A 96 -14.03 -8.14 -3.71
N ARG A 97 -15.10 -8.28 -4.49
CA ARG A 97 -16.35 -7.54 -4.30
C ARG A 97 -17.04 -7.87 -2.96
N THR A 98 -17.06 -9.14 -2.56
CA THR A 98 -17.72 -9.56 -1.31
C THR A 98 -16.93 -9.22 -0.06
N ALA A 99 -15.63 -8.93 -0.18
CA ALA A 99 -14.79 -8.54 0.95
C ALA A 99 -15.00 -7.08 1.40
N VAL A 100 -15.60 -6.24 0.54
CA VAL A 100 -15.82 -4.81 0.80
C VAL A 100 -16.88 -4.65 1.90
N PRO A 101 -16.57 -3.99 3.02
CA PRO A 101 -17.53 -3.74 4.09
C PRO A 101 -18.65 -2.80 3.67
N LEU A 102 -19.73 -2.78 4.47
CA LEU A 102 -20.80 -1.81 4.28
C LEU A 102 -20.29 -0.38 4.53
N ILE A 103 -20.64 0.55 3.66
CA ILE A 103 -20.32 1.97 3.83
C ILE A 103 -21.26 2.54 4.91
N THR A 104 -20.71 2.79 6.09
CA THR A 104 -21.44 3.36 7.23
C THR A 104 -21.30 4.87 7.34
N ASN A 105 -20.22 5.44 6.78
CA ASN A 105 -19.95 6.88 6.75
C ASN A 105 -19.32 7.27 5.41
N ALA A 106 -19.98 8.14 4.65
CA ALA A 106 -19.53 8.59 3.33
C ALA A 106 -18.92 10.00 3.33
N SER A 107 -18.25 10.40 4.41
CA SER A 107 -17.62 11.70 4.53
C SER A 107 -16.16 11.66 4.05
N GLY A 108 -15.86 12.28 2.90
CA GLY A 108 -14.49 12.44 2.38
C GLY A 108 -14.24 11.75 1.04
N ILE A 109 -12.97 11.59 0.67
CA ILE A 109 -12.53 11.03 -0.62
C ILE A 109 -12.66 9.49 -0.66
N SER A 110 -12.62 8.83 0.50
CA SER A 110 -12.78 7.38 0.64
C SER A 110 -13.74 7.09 1.80
N PRO A 111 -14.71 6.18 1.63
CA PRO A 111 -15.57 5.73 2.73
C PRO A 111 -14.85 4.84 3.76
N PHE A 112 -13.64 4.37 3.43
CA PHE A 112 -12.83 3.50 4.27
C PHE A 112 -11.52 4.20 4.67
N PRO A 113 -11.11 4.13 5.95
CA PRO A 113 -9.77 4.53 6.37
C PRO A 113 -8.68 3.83 5.54
N VAL A 114 -7.69 4.61 5.10
CA VAL A 114 -6.55 4.12 4.33
C VAL A 114 -5.26 4.44 5.08
N LYS A 115 -4.46 3.42 5.36
CA LYS A 115 -3.11 3.57 5.92
C LYS A 115 -2.07 3.12 4.90
N MET A 116 -0.99 3.87 4.77
CA MET A 116 0.16 3.52 3.94
C MET A 116 1.42 3.39 4.79
N THR A 117 2.04 2.22 4.76
CA THR A 117 3.25 1.88 5.51
C THR A 117 4.38 1.58 4.53
N VAL A 118 5.58 2.09 4.79
CA VAL A 118 6.79 1.80 4.01
C VAL A 118 7.68 0.88 4.82
N LYS A 119 8.20 -0.20 4.20
CA LYS A 119 9.19 -1.09 4.82
C LYS A 119 10.43 -1.22 3.95
N VAL A 120 11.62 -1.05 4.52
CA VAL A 120 12.90 -1.27 3.85
C VAL A 120 13.76 -2.15 4.74
N GLY A 121 14.31 -3.24 4.18
CA GLY A 121 15.10 -4.19 4.97
C GLY A 121 14.34 -4.85 6.13
N GLY A 122 13.02 -4.96 6.04
CA GLY A 122 12.15 -5.49 7.09
C GLY A 122 11.76 -4.48 8.18
N VAL A 123 12.30 -3.26 8.16
CA VAL A 123 12.02 -2.21 9.13
C VAL A 123 10.96 -1.25 8.56
N GLU A 124 9.95 -0.93 9.35
CA GLU A 124 8.94 0.07 9.01
C GLU A 124 9.50 1.49 9.16
N LEU A 125 9.33 2.30 8.11
CA LEU A 125 9.80 3.69 8.03
C LEU A 125 8.61 4.64 8.14
N GLY A 126 8.75 5.67 8.97
CA GLY A 126 7.75 6.73 9.11
C GLY A 126 6.49 6.29 9.86
N GLY A 127 6.64 5.41 10.86
CA GLY A 127 5.59 5.07 11.81
C GLY A 127 5.24 6.27 12.69
N GLY A 128 4.04 6.80 12.47
CA GLY A 128 3.32 7.74 13.31
C GLY A 128 1.84 7.35 13.30
#